data_AF-A0A1L9QY57-F1
#
_entry.id   AF-A0A1L9QY57-F1
#
_cell.length_a   1.000
_cell.length_b   1.000
_cell.length_c   1.000
_cell.angle_alpha   90.00
_cell.angle_beta   90.00
_cell.angle_gamma   90.00
#
_symmetry.space_group_name_H-M   'P 1'
#
loop_
_entity.id
_entity.type
_entity.pdbx_description
1 polymer ?
#
loop_
_entity_poly.entity_id
_entity_poly.type
_entity_poly.pdbx_seq_one_letter_code
_entity_poly.pdbx_strand_id
1 'polypeptide(L)'
;MDWQLLSLSFAAVFLSELGDKSQVAAIALSGTSRSPRAVFLGTATALLLASFLGVMVGEGTAAILPTKLLKAIAALGFAIMAVRLLWPQEDIPQDFDSD
;
A
#
# COMPACT_ATOMS: atom_id res chain seq x y z
N MET A 1 24.23 -5.32 14.72
CA MET A 1 22.91 -5.01 14.13
C MET A 1 23.13 -3.81 13.24
N ASP A 2 22.96 -3.94 11.92
CA ASP A 2 23.16 -2.83 11.01
C ASP A 2 22.02 -1.81 11.16
N TRP A 3 22.23 -0.85 12.06
CA TRP A 3 21.24 0.20 12.36
C TRP A 3 20.91 1.06 11.14
N GLN A 4 21.86 1.13 10.20
CA GLN A 4 21.70 1.82 8.92
C GLN A 4 20.68 1.09 8.03
N LEU A 5 20.75 -0.24 7.92
CA LEU A 5 19.79 -1.02 7.14
C LEU A 5 18.38 -0.90 7.72
N LEU A 6 18.24 -0.95 9.04
CA LEU A 6 16.95 -0.79 9.71
C LEU A 6 16.35 0.59 9.44
N SER A 7 17.16 1.64 9.54
CA SER A 7 16.70 3.01 9.31
C SER A 7 16.32 3.23 7.85
N LEU A 8 17.08 2.68 6.90
CA LEU A 8 16.82 2.81 5.47
C LEU A 8 15.55 2.06 5.05
N SER A 9 15.39 0.81 5.51
CA SER A 9 14.20 0.01 5.19
C SER A 9 12.94 0.60 5.83
N PHE A 10 13.03 1.02 7.10
CA PHE A 10 11.94 1.71 7.77
C PHE A 10 11.55 2.99 7.04
N ALA A 11 12.51 3.86 6.72
CA ALA A 11 12.22 5.11 6.02
C ALA A 11 11.63 4.85 4.62
N ALA A 12 12.16 3.89 3.86
CA ALA A 12 11.64 3.54 2.55
C ALA A 12 10.19 3.06 2.59
N VAL A 13 9.86 2.14 3.51
CA VAL A 13 8.49 1.64 3.69
C VAL A 13 7.59 2.75 4.23
N PHE A 14 8.04 3.52 5.22
CA PHE A 14 7.29 4.61 5.80
C PHE A 14 6.91 5.66 4.74
N LEU A 15 7.88 6.12 3.94
CA LEU A 15 7.60 7.05 2.84
C LEU A 15 6.69 6.44 1.78
N SER A 16 6.81 5.14 1.49
CA SER A 16 5.96 4.45 0.53
C SER A 16 4.50 4.33 1.00
N GLU A 17 4.28 4.21 2.31
CA GLU A 17 2.95 4.04 2.91
C GLU A 17 2.28 5.38 3.26
N LEU A 18 3.06 6.47 3.37
CA LEU A 18 2.55 7.80 3.70
C LEU A 18 1.55 8.31 2.65
N GLY A 19 0.33 8.62 3.10
CA GLY A 19 -0.73 9.14 2.24
C GLY A 19 -1.43 8.10 1.39
N ASP A 20 -1.21 6.80 1.64
CA ASP A 20 -1.95 5.74 0.97
C ASP A 20 -3.44 5.74 1.33
N LYS A 21 -4.25 5.16 0.45
CA LYS A 21 -5.70 4.94 0.62
C LYS A 21 -6.02 4.23 1.92
N SER A 22 -5.18 3.30 2.37
CA SER A 22 -5.35 2.63 3.66
C SER A 22 -5.32 3.62 4.84
N GLN A 23 -4.50 4.67 4.79
CA GLN A 23 -4.45 5.70 5.84
C GLN A 23 -5.72 6.56 5.83
N VAL A 24 -6.22 6.94 4.66
CA VAL A 24 -7.50 7.68 4.53
C VAL A 24 -8.66 6.84 5.07
N ALA A 25 -8.70 5.54 4.74
CA ALA A 25 -9.70 4.62 5.26
C ALA A 25 -9.61 4.47 6.79
N ALA A 26 -8.40 4.38 7.35
CA ALA A 26 -8.19 4.30 8.79
C ALA A 26 -8.67 5.57 9.50
N ILE A 27 -8.39 6.76 8.96
CA ILE A 27 -8.85 8.05 9.50
C ILE A 27 -10.38 8.13 9.44
N ALA A 28 -10.98 7.79 8.30
CA ALA A 28 -12.43 7.79 8.13
C ALA A 28 -13.11 6.83 9.13
N LEU A 29 -12.62 5.60 9.25
CA LEU A 29 -13.14 4.59 10.17
C LEU A 29 -12.97 5.01 11.64
N SER A 30 -11.86 5.66 11.97
CA SER A 30 -11.59 6.21 13.30
C SER A 30 -12.58 7.33 13.65
N GLY A 31 -12.90 8.21 12.69
CA GLY A 31 -13.86 9.31 12.87
C GLY A 31 -15.30 8.86 13.13
N THR A 32 -15.70 7.70 12.63
CA THR A 32 -17.05 7.13 12.85
C THR A 32 -17.11 6.08 13.97
N SER A 33 -15.98 5.63 14.50
CA SER A 33 -15.95 4.55 15.50
C SER A 33 -16.11 5.06 16.93
N ARG A 34 -16.84 4.28 17.75
CA ARG A 34 -16.94 4.51 19.21
C ARG A 34 -15.59 4.41 19.94
N SER A 35 -14.60 3.72 19.36
CA SER A 35 -13.29 3.49 19.97
C SER A 35 -12.13 3.74 18.98
N PRO A 36 -11.74 5.02 18.76
CA PRO A 36 -10.63 5.38 17.87
C PRO A 36 -9.32 4.65 18.17
N ARG A 37 -9.05 4.37 19.46
CA ARG A 37 -7.87 3.62 19.90
C ARG A 37 -7.87 2.17 19.40
N ALA A 38 -9.03 1.53 19.34
CA ALA A 38 -9.16 0.16 18.83
C ALA A 38 -8.95 0.12 17.32
N VAL A 39 -9.46 1.13 16.59
CA VAL A 39 -9.20 1.28 15.14
C VAL A 39 -7.71 1.42 14.89
N PHE A 40 -7.03 2.32 15.61
CA PHE A 40 -5.58 2.53 15.49
C PHE A 40 -4.80 1.23 15.73
N LEU A 41 -5.07 0.51 16.82
CA LEU A 41 -4.40 -0.76 17.14
C LEU A 41 -4.69 -1.83 16.08
N GLY A 42 -5.92 -1.90 15.59
CA GLY A 42 -6.32 -2.84 14.54
C GLY A 42 -5.59 -2.57 13.23
N THR A 43 -5.58 -1.32 12.75
CA THR A 43 -4.90 -0.95 11.50
C THR A 43 -3.38 -1.09 11.62
N ALA A 44 -2.80 -0.72 12.76
CA ALA A 44 -1.37 -0.90 13.01
C ALA A 44 -0.97 -2.38 13.01
N THR A 45 -1.74 -3.23 13.70
CA THR A 45 -1.49 -4.68 13.73
C THR A 45 -1.66 -5.30 12.36
N ALA A 46 -2.68 -4.89 11.60
CA ALA A 46 -2.88 -5.34 10.23
C ALA A 46 -1.71 -4.98 9.31
N LEU A 47 -1.20 -3.74 9.40
CA LEU A 47 -0.02 -3.31 8.63
C LEU A 47 1.23 -4.12 8.99
N LEU A 48 1.47 -4.35 10.29
CA LEU A 48 2.60 -5.16 10.75
C LEU A 48 2.51 -6.60 10.25
N LEU A 49 1.32 -7.22 10.34
CA LEU A 49 1.09 -8.58 9.85
C LEU A 49 1.27 -8.67 8.33
N ALA A 50 0.70 -7.73 7.57
CA ALA A 50 0.84 -7.69 6.12
C ALA A 50 2.31 -7.52 5.70
N SER A 51 3.04 -6.62 6.36
CA SER A 51 4.47 -6.41 6.12
C SER A 51 5.29 -7.66 6.43
N PHE A 52 5.01 -8.29 7.58
CA PHE A 52 5.70 -9.52 8.00
C PHE A 52 5.50 -10.66 6.99
N LEU A 53 4.25 -10.92 6.60
CA LEU A 53 3.93 -11.92 5.57
C LEU A 53 4.56 -11.57 4.22
N GLY A 54 4.53 -10.29 3.84
CA GLY A 54 5.15 -9.78 2.62
C GLY A 54 6.65 -10.04 2.58
N VAL A 55 7.37 -9.83 3.70
CA VAL A 55 8.80 -10.13 3.81
C VAL A 55 9.06 -11.62 3.73
N MET A 56 8.30 -12.45 4.44
CA MET A 56 8.47 -13.92 4.40
C MET A 56 8.30 -14.48 2.98
N VAL A 57 7.25 -14.04 2.27
CA VAL A 57 7.02 -14.45 0.88
C VAL A 57 8.05 -13.85 -0.06
N GLY A 58 8.42 -12.59 0.15
CA GLY A 58 9.39 -11.85 -0.65
C GLY A 58 10.78 -12.49 -0.61
N GLU A 59 11.25 -12.89 0.58
CA GLU A 59 12.52 -13.60 0.75
C GLU A 59 12.52 -14.93 -0.03
N GLY A 60 11.48 -15.75 0.17
CA GLY A 60 11.37 -17.03 -0.53
C GLY A 60 11.29 -16.88 -2.05
N THR A 61 10.59 -15.84 -2.52
CA THR A 61 10.46 -15.55 -3.95
C THR A 61 11.77 -15.02 -4.54
N ALA A 62 12.51 -14.19 -3.80
CA ALA A 62 13.81 -13.65 -4.22
C ALA A 62 14.89 -14.74 -4.36
N ALA A 63 14.79 -15.84 -3.62
CA ALA A 63 15.69 -16.99 -3.75
C ALA A 63 15.46 -17.78 -5.05
N ILE A 64 14.26 -17.72 -5.63
CA ILE A 64 13.86 -18.55 -6.78
C ILE A 64 13.84 -17.73 -8.07
N LEU A 65 13.46 -16.45 -8.02
CA LEU A 65 13.26 -15.63 -9.23
C LEU A 65 14.53 -14.89 -9.66
N PRO A 66 14.94 -14.99 -10.94
CA PRO A 66 16.04 -14.20 -11.46
C PRO A 66 15.68 -12.71 -11.48
N THR A 67 16.59 -11.86 -11.00
CA THR A 67 16.41 -10.39 -10.89
C THR A 67 15.92 -9.73 -12.19
N LYS A 68 16.36 -10.22 -13.36
CA LYS A 68 15.91 -9.70 -14.66
C LYS A 68 14.41 -9.88 -14.87
N LEU A 69 13.88 -11.05 -14.50
CA LEU A 69 12.46 -11.35 -14.63
C LEU A 69 11.63 -10.51 -13.65
N LEU A 70 12.11 -10.35 -12.41
CA LEU A 70 11.44 -9.51 -11.41
C LEU A 70 11.32 -8.05 -11.88
N LYS A 71 12.40 -7.50 -12.44
CA LYS A 71 12.39 -6.14 -13.04
C LYS A 71 11.45 -6.03 -14.23
N ALA A 72 11.41 -7.04 -15.10
CA ALA A 72 10.50 -7.05 -16.25
C ALA A 72 9.03 -7.08 -15.82
N ILE A 73 8.67 -7.89 -14.81
CA ILE A 73 7.32 -7.95 -14.25
C ILE A 73 6.95 -6.60 -13.63
N ALA A 74 7.84 -6.01 -12.82
CA ALA A 74 7.60 -4.71 -12.22
C ALA A 74 7.40 -3.61 -13.29
N ALA A 75 8.26 -3.56 -14.31
CA ALA A 75 8.15 -2.61 -15.40
C ALA A 75 6.83 -2.75 -16.17
N LEU A 76 6.40 -3.98 -16.46
CA LEU A 76 5.12 -4.24 -17.11
C LEU A 76 3.94 -3.80 -16.23
N GLY A 77 3.98 -4.11 -14.93
CA GLY A 77 2.94 -3.69 -13.97
C GLY A 77 2.80 -2.16 -13.89
N PHE A 78 3.93 -1.45 -13.80
CA PHE A 78 3.94 0.02 -13.82
C PHE A 78 3.45 0.57 -15.16
N ALA A 79 3.81 -0.04 -16.30
CA ALA A 79 3.31 0.38 -17.60
C ALA A 79 1.79 0.22 -17.72
N ILE A 80 1.23 -0.90 -17.24
CA ILE A 80 -0.22 -1.12 -17.20
C ILE A 80 -0.90 -0.06 -16.33
N MET A 81 -0.37 0.23 -15.15
CA MET A 81 -0.90 1.29 -14.26
C MET A 81 -0.83 2.67 -14.92
N ALA A 82 0.27 2.99 -15.59
CA ALA A 82 0.43 4.24 -16.32
C ALA A 82 -0.61 4.38 -17.44
N VAL A 83 -0.81 3.34 -18.26
CA VAL A 83 -1.84 3.34 -19.31
C VAL A 83 -3.24 3.47 -18.72
N ARG A 84 -3.55 2.74 -17.64
CA ARG A 84 -4.83 2.84 -16.93
C ARG A 84 -5.11 4.24 -16.39
N LEU A 85 -4.08 4.95 -15.92
CA LEU A 85 -4.21 6.30 -15.38
C LEU A 85 -4.36 7.36 -16.49
N LEU A 86 -3.72 7.14 -17.64
CA LEU A 86 -3.81 8.02 -18.81
C LEU A 86 -5.10 7.83 -19.61
N TRP A 87 -5.74 6.67 -19.50
CA TRP A 87 -6.98 6.40 -20.21
C TRP A 87 -8.10 7.30 -19.68
N PRO A 88 -8.74 8.13 -20.53
CA PRO A 88 -9.84 8.99 -20.10
C PRO A 88 -10.94 8.14 -19.47
N GLN A 89 -11.27 8.43 -18.20
CA GLN A 89 -12.48 7.90 -17.59
C GLN A 89 -13.59 8.89 -17.88
N GLU A 90 -14.68 8.43 -18.50
CA GLU A 90 -15.91 9.22 -18.55
C GLU A 90 -16.42 9.34 -17.12
N ASP A 91 -16.32 10.55 -16.57
CA ASP A 91 -16.94 10.91 -15.32
C ASP A 91 -18.45 10.68 -15.47
N ILE A 92 -18.98 9.64 -14.81
CA ILE A 92 -20.41 9.46 -14.72
C ILE A 92 -20.96 10.70 -14.00
N PRO A 93 -21.88 11.48 -14.61
CA PRO A 93 -22.49 12.61 -13.94
C PRO A 93 -23.03 12.14 -12.60
N GLN A 94 -22.50 12.70 -11.52
CA GLN A 94 -23.16 12.58 -10.23
C GLN A 94 -24.37 13.50 -10.31
N ASP A 95 -25.48 12.94 -10.79
CA ASP A 95 -26.78 13.54 -10.64
C ASP A 95 -27.04 13.61 -9.12
N PHE A 96 -26.71 14.78 -8.56
CA PHE A 96 -27.16 15.20 -7.25
C PHE A 96 -28.66 15.41 -7.38
N ASP A 97 -29.43 14.33 -7.38
CA ASP A 97 -30.88 14.40 -7.18
C ASP A 97 -31.10 14.92 -5.76
N SER A 98 -31.33 16.23 -5.70
CA SER A 98 -31.99 16.92 -4.62
C SER A 98 -33.46 16.50 -4.60
N ASP A 99 -33.85 15.75 -3.57
CA ASP A 99 -35.20 15.75 -2.97
C ASP A 99 -35.10 15.41 -1.48
#